data_AF-A0A1C6C889-F1
#
_entry.id   AF-A0A1C6C889-F1
#
_cell.length_a   1.000
_cell.length_b   1.000
_cell.length_c   1.000
_cell.angle_alpha   90.00
_cell.angle_beta   90.00
_cell.angle_gamma   90.00
#
_symmetry.space_group_name_H-M   'P 1'
#
loop_
_entity.id
_entity.type
_entity.pdbx_description
1 polymer ?
#
loop_
_entity_poly.entity_id
_entity_poly.type
_entity_poly.pdbx_seq_one_letter_code
_entity_poly.pdbx_strand_id
1 'polypeptide(L)' 'MMLYPAMRDLLKKIPSRYQMVNMVAHRAREISAEAEMAGEPLDDKPVSIAIREVAEGKLDEQIEQIQQTQA' A
#
# COMPACT_ATOMS: atom_id res chain seq x y z
N MET A 1 -7.39 -8.04 15.02
CA MET A 1 -7.79 -6.64 14.78
C MET A 1 -8.39 -6.56 13.37
N MET A 2 -9.57 -5.92 13.24
CA MET A 2 -10.23 -5.74 11.94
C MET A 2 -9.39 -4.84 11.02
N LEU A 3 -9.47 -5.10 9.71
CA LEU A 3 -8.88 -4.24 8.68
C LEU A 3 -9.44 -2.81 8.83
N TYR A 4 -8.59 -1.82 9.09
CA TYR A 4 -8.94 -0.41 9.04
C TYR A 4 -7.99 0.32 8.09
N PRO A 5 -8.50 1.20 7.21
CA PRO A 5 -9.91 1.52 6.99
C PRO A 5 -10.72 0.42 6.29
N ALA A 6 -12.04 0.60 6.26
CA ALA A 6 -12.96 -0.35 5.65
C ALA A 6 -12.75 -0.43 4.13
N MET A 7 -12.92 -1.63 3.59
CA MET A 7 -12.79 -1.91 2.15
C MET A 7 -13.61 -0.98 1.25
N ARG A 8 -14.80 -0.55 1.72
CA ARG A 8 -15.65 0.38 0.97
C ARG A 8 -14.98 1.72 0.73
N ASP A 9 -14.14 2.19 1.65
CA ASP A 9 -13.46 3.47 1.53
C ASP A 9 -12.25 3.37 0.61
N LEU A 10 -11.55 2.23 0.62
CA LEU A 10 -10.47 1.93 -0.33
C LEU A 10 -10.99 1.89 -1.78
N LEU A 11 -12.18 1.30 -1.99
CA LEU A 11 -12.78 1.21 -3.32
C LEU A 11 -13.25 2.55 -3.90
N LYS A 12 -13.37 3.62 -3.09
CA LYS A 12 -13.60 4.97 -3.60
C LYS A 12 -12.36 5.54 -4.29
N LYS A 13 -11.17 5.04 -3.94
CA LYS A 13 -9.87 5.44 -4.52
C LYS A 13 -9.51 4.54 -5.68
N ILE A 14 -9.57 3.21 -5.46
CA ILE A 14 -9.24 2.20 -6.48
C ILE A 14 -10.51 1.40 -6.79
N PRO A 15 -11.22 1.68 -7.90
CA PRO A 15 -12.51 1.05 -8.19
C PRO A 15 -12.41 -0.45 -8.47
N SER A 16 -11.23 -0.93 -8.87
CA SER A 16 -10.96 -2.35 -9.11
C SER A 16 -10.43 -3.04 -7.85
N ARG A 17 -11.19 -4.00 -7.32
CA ARG A 17 -10.78 -4.84 -6.19
C ARG A 17 -9.47 -5.59 -6.46
N TYR A 18 -9.30 -6.13 -7.66
CA TYR A 18 -8.09 -6.87 -8.04
C TYR A 18 -6.87 -5.96 -8.10
N GLN A 19 -7.02 -4.77 -8.68
CA GLN A 19 -5.96 -3.78 -8.72
C GLN A 19 -5.56 -3.35 -7.30
N MET A 20 -6.54 -3.06 -6.44
CA MET A 20 -6.31 -2.69 -5.05
C MET A 20 -5.54 -3.80 -4.30
N VAL A 21 -5.92 -5.07 -4.47
CA VAL A 21 -5.20 -6.20 -3.86
C VAL A 21 -3.76 -6.27 -4.34
N ASN A 22 -3.52 -6.13 -5.65
CA ASN A 22 -2.17 -6.16 -6.22
C ASN A 22 -1.31 -5.02 -5.68
N MET A 23 -1.85 -3.80 -5.62
CA MET A 23 -1.14 -2.63 -5.10
C MET A 23 -0.80 -2.78 -3.62
N VAL A 24 -1.78 -3.17 -2.79
CA VAL A 24 -1.57 -3.42 -1.36
C VAL A 24 -0.52 -4.51 -1.14
N ALA A 25 -0.59 -5.61 -1.89
CA ALA A 25 0.36 -6.70 -1.77
C ALA A 25 1.78 -6.30 -2.19
N HIS A 26 1.91 -5.47 -3.23
CA HIS A 26 3.19 -4.94 -3.64
C HIS A 26 3.78 -4.04 -2.55
N ARG A 27 3.01 -3.03 -2.10
CA ARG A 27 3.46 -2.08 -1.08
C ARG A 27 3.79 -2.75 0.25
N ALA A 28 3.02 -3.74 0.67
CA ALA A 28 3.31 -4.50 1.88
C ALA A 28 4.67 -5.24 1.82
N ARG A 29 5.11 -5.67 0.64
CA ARG A 29 6.45 -6.27 0.47
C ARG A 29 7.55 -5.22 0.56
N GLU A 30 7.33 -4.04 -0.02
CA GLU A 30 8.29 -2.93 0.09
C GLU A 30 8.49 -2.52 1.54
N ILE A 31 7.40 -2.29 2.29
CA ILE A 31 7.46 -1.94 3.72
C ILE A 31 8.19 -3.02 4.52
N SER A 32 7.95 -4.29 4.21
CA SER A 32 8.65 -5.40 4.87
C SER A 32 10.15 -5.40 4.55
N ALA A 33 10.54 -5.14 3.31
CA ALA A 33 11.93 -5.09 2.90
C ALA A 33 12.65 -3.86 3.48
N GLU A 34 11.99 -2.70 3.51
CA GLU A 34 12.48 -1.47 4.14
C GLU A 34 12.78 -1.69 5.62
N ALA A 35 11.87 -2.34 6.36
CA ALA A 35 12.07 -2.69 7.77
C ALA A 35 13.23 -3.68 7.98
N GLU A 36 13.33 -4.70 7.12
CA GLU A 36 14.44 -5.67 7.17
C GLU A 36 15.79 -5.01 6.90
N MET A 37 15.87 -4.10 5.92
CA MET A 37 17.08 -3.34 5.61
C MET A 37 17.47 -2.35 6.71
N ALA A 38 16.48 -1.70 7.34
CA ALA A 38 16.71 -0.79 8.46
C ALA A 38 17.09 -1.54 9.76
N GLY A 39 16.78 -2.84 9.84
CA GLY A 39 16.93 -3.63 11.07
C GLY A 39 15.94 -3.24 12.17
N GLU A 40 14.89 -2.49 11.82
CA GLU A 40 13.88 -1.98 12.74
C GLU A 40 12.59 -2.81 12.61
N PRO A 41 12.09 -3.41 13.70
CA PRO A 41 10.85 -4.16 13.65
C PRO A 41 9.66 -3.22 13.44
N LEU A 42 8.71 -3.66 12.61
CA LEU A 42 7.46 -2.94 12.40
C LEU A 42 6.50 -3.14 13.58
N ASP A 43 5.92 -2.06 14.07
CA ASP A 43 4.87 -2.10 15.10
C ASP A 43 3.56 -2.72 14.58
N ASP A 44 3.27 -2.51 13.30
CA ASP A 44 2.08 -3.00 12.63
C ASP A 44 2.43 -3.96 11.49
N LYS A 45 1.48 -4.82 11.13
CA LYS A 45 1.64 -5.70 9.97
C LYS A 45 1.84 -4.85 8.71
N PRO A 46 2.79 -5.19 7.81
CA PRO A 46 3.04 -4.44 6.58
C PRO A 46 1.77 -4.20 5.74
N VAL A 47 0.89 -5.20 5.68
CA VAL A 47 -0.39 -5.12 4.98
C VAL A 47 -1.32 -4.06 5.58
N SER A 48 -1.34 -3.93 6.91
CA SER A 48 -2.16 -2.91 7.59
C SER A 48 -1.61 -1.50 7.35
N ILE A 49 -0.28 -1.35 7.31
CA ILE A 49 0.38 -0.09 6.95
C ILE A 49 0.03 0.28 5.50
N ALA A 50 0.22 -0.64 4.55
CA ALA A 50 -0.11 -0.42 3.14
C ALA A 50 -1.58 -0.01 2.92
N ILE A 51 -2.52 -0.65 3.62
CA ILE A 51 -3.95 -0.31 3.52
C ILE A 51 -4.23 1.13 3.99
N ARG A 52 -3.54 1.61 5.03
CA ARG A 52 -3.65 3.01 5.47
C ARG A 52 -3.06 3.97 4.44
N GLU A 53 -1.92 3.65 3.86
CA GLU A 53 -1.29 4.48 2.81
C GLU A 53 -2.19 4.60 1.56
N VAL A 54 -2.85 3.51 1.14
CA VAL A 54 -3.87 3.56 0.06
C VAL A 54 -4.98 4.55 0.42
N ALA A 55 -5.48 4.48 1.64
CA ALA A 55 -6.60 5.31 2.08
C ALA A 55 -6.23 6.79 2.19
N GLU A 56 -4.99 7.08 2.55
CA GLU A 56 -4.39 8.42 2.56
C GLU A 56 -4.13 8.95 1.13
N GLY A 57 -4.19 8.09 0.11
CA GLY A 57 -3.95 8.47 -1.30
C GLY A 57 -2.46 8.54 -1.68
N LYS A 58 -1.56 8.05 -0.82
CA LYS A 58 -0.10 8.12 -1.05
C LYS A 58 0.39 7.20 -2.16
N LEU A 59 -0.39 6.19 -2.55
CA LEU A 59 -0.04 5.26 -3.62
C LEU A 59 -0.32 5.80 -5.03
N ASP A 60 -1.17 6.82 -5.15
CA ASP A 60 -1.45 7.43 -6.46
C ASP A 60 -0.18 8.09 -7.02
N GLU A 61 0.63 8.71 -6.14
CA GLU A 61 1.92 9.34 -6.49
C GLU A 61 2.99 8.31 -6.93
N GLN A 62 2.99 7.11 -6.35
CA GLN A 62 3.97 6.07 -6.72
C GLN A 62 3.68 5.45 -8.09
N ILE A 63 2.40 5.32 -8.49
CA ILE A 63 2.04 4.84 -9.83
C ILE A 63 2.51 5.84 -10.90
N GLU A 64 2.33 7.15 -10.66
CA GLU A 64 2.79 8.19 -11.58
C GLU A 64 4.31 8.16 -11.76
N GLN A 65 5.08 7.94 -10.70
CA GLN A 65 6.54 7.83 -10.76
C GLN A 65 7.03 6.60 -11.53
N ILE A 66 6.35 5.46 -11.40
CA ILE A 66 6.68 4.23 -12.16
C ILE A 66 6.41 4.45 -13.66
N GLN A 67 5.36 5.18 -14.03
CA GLN A 67 5.05 5.50 -15.43
C GLN A 67 6.01 6.53 -16.03
N GLN A 68 6.50 7.50 -15.24
CA GLN A 68 7.45 8.52 -15.72
C GLN A 68 8.87 7.97 -15.92
N THR A 69 9.29 6.96 -15.16
CA THR A 69 10.64 6.37 -15.28
C THR A 69 10.78 5.44 -16.50
N GLN A 70 9.68 5.12 -17.19
CA GLN A 70 9.66 4.32 -18.41
C GLN A 70 9.48 5.14 -19.70
N ALA A 71 9.57 6.48 -19.63
CA ALA A 71 9.49 7.39 -20.77
C ALA A 71 10.88 7.92 -21.20
#